data_AF-A0A0W0EYV6-F1
#
_entry.id   AF-A0A0W0EYV6-F1
#
_cell.length_a   1.000
_cell.length_b   1.000
_cell.length_c   1.000
_cell.angle_alpha   90.00
_cell.angle_beta   90.00
_cell.angle_gamma   90.00
#
_symmetry.space_group_name_H-M   'P 1'
#
loop_
_entity.id
_entity.type
_entity.pdbx_description
1 polymer ?
#
loop_
_entity_poly.entity_id
_entity_poly.type
_entity_poly.pdbx_seq_one_letter_code
_entity_poly.pdbx_strand_id
1 'polypeptide(L)'
;MKNQKTKPVFNHMELNIYKGLNDIPTLTELAVLAMYYLSVTGPYAVDVQGPGKESLDMLDLRPLYECLKEHIQKLICSPSLALRGDQEPSHKDATFGGREWLQPRVVSAIYGMQKSLPHLSSCFVAFLKGALTTWEHFTLEFKADGIIAKASAEEKKLAFMPATNDANEGTLRMWQKWVREKGTTIGLFKDHATFHWNQTQDFMDAVMTKLEDHTHLMQVVAEHSTYLHEKAWITQEKVASQAARAAKWAEILRNTELVTDWEVVQKMMNKLLYWQLELWCKVDKQVQQTKKGLTTKQPMLKEIKAAIDQMHNDEGSDPEDALNEEPAEEEDEDMD
;
A
#
# COMPACT_ATOMS: atom_id res chain seq x y z
N MET A 1 -39.53 -2.95 4.76
CA MET A 1 -39.16 -1.53 4.93
C MET A 1 -40.32 -0.55 4.70
N LYS A 2 -40.93 -0.41 3.51
CA LYS A 2 -42.07 0.53 3.28
C LYS A 2 -43.28 0.28 4.20
N ASN A 3 -43.66 -0.99 4.39
CA ASN A 3 -44.84 -1.41 5.16
C ASN A 3 -44.64 -1.38 6.69
N GLN A 4 -43.44 -1.02 7.16
CA GLN A 4 -43.11 -0.95 8.59
C GLN A 4 -43.01 0.49 9.10
N LYS A 5 -43.21 1.48 8.21
CA LYS A 5 -43.16 2.90 8.56
C LYS A 5 -44.55 3.42 8.94
N THR A 6 -44.57 4.36 9.89
CA THR A 6 -45.79 5.09 10.30
C THR A 6 -46.47 5.84 9.15
N LYS A 7 -45.71 6.23 8.13
CA LYS A 7 -46.22 6.70 6.83
C LYS A 7 -45.61 5.84 5.72
N PRO A 8 -46.40 5.10 4.94
CA PRO A 8 -45.89 4.18 3.91
C PRO A 8 -45.52 4.93 2.62
N VAL A 9 -44.64 5.93 2.73
CA VAL A 9 -44.12 6.72 1.62
C VAL A 9 -42.62 6.49 1.53
N PHE A 10 -42.11 6.35 0.31
CA PHE A 10 -40.67 6.28 0.09
C PHE A 10 -40.04 7.63 0.45
N ASN A 11 -38.91 7.59 1.17
CA ASN A 11 -38.04 8.77 1.18
C ASN A 11 -37.29 8.88 -0.16
N HIS A 12 -36.60 10.00 -0.40
CA HIS A 12 -35.91 10.22 -1.68
C HIS A 12 -34.89 9.13 -2.02
N MET A 13 -34.14 8.63 -1.03
CA MET A 13 -33.13 7.59 -1.23
C MET A 13 -33.77 6.24 -1.59
N GLU A 14 -34.81 5.83 -0.86
CA GLU A 14 -35.56 4.61 -1.14
C GLU A 14 -36.26 4.67 -2.49
N LEU A 15 -36.80 5.84 -2.86
CA LEU A 15 -37.41 6.04 -4.17
C LEU A 15 -36.37 5.91 -5.29
N ASN A 16 -35.16 6.45 -5.10
CA ASN A 16 -34.08 6.31 -6.08
C ASN A 16 -33.63 4.87 -6.24
N ILE A 17 -33.43 4.15 -5.13
CA ILE A 17 -33.10 2.71 -5.15
C ILE A 17 -34.22 1.92 -5.84
N TYR A 18 -35.48 2.16 -5.46
CA TYR A 18 -36.63 1.50 -6.07
C TYR A 18 -36.71 1.76 -7.57
N LYS A 19 -36.50 3.00 -8.01
CA LYS A 19 -36.47 3.35 -9.44
C LYS A 19 -35.34 2.61 -10.16
N GLY A 20 -34.13 2.59 -9.60
CA GLY A 20 -33.00 1.85 -10.17
C GLY A 20 -33.26 0.35 -10.28
N LEU A 21 -33.90 -0.26 -9.27
CA LEU A 21 -34.28 -1.68 -9.30
C LEU A 21 -35.39 -2.03 -10.30
N ASN A 22 -36.03 -1.03 -10.92
CA ASN A 22 -37.02 -1.22 -11.97
C ASN A 22 -36.56 -0.62 -13.32
N ASP A 23 -35.35 -0.07 -13.37
CA ASP A 23 -34.77 0.56 -14.56
C ASP A 23 -34.03 -0.49 -15.41
N ILE A 24 -34.38 -0.58 -16.70
CA ILE A 24 -33.87 -1.62 -17.60
C ILE A 24 -32.34 -1.53 -17.78
N PRO A 25 -31.73 -0.36 -18.05
CA PRO A 25 -30.28 -0.20 -18.05
C PRO A 25 -29.62 -0.67 -16.75
N THR A 26 -30.11 -0.20 -15.60
CA THR A 26 -29.55 -0.57 -14.29
C THR A 26 -29.62 -2.09 -14.05
N LEU A 27 -30.77 -2.70 -14.35
CA LEU A 27 -30.94 -4.16 -14.23
C LEU A 27 -30.04 -4.93 -15.19
N THR A 28 -29.79 -4.38 -16.38
CA THR A 28 -28.86 -4.97 -17.35
C THR A 28 -27.44 -4.98 -16.80
N GLU A 29 -26.96 -3.87 -16.25
CA GLU A 29 -25.63 -3.79 -15.64
C GLU A 29 -25.48 -4.72 -14.44
N LEU A 30 -26.47 -4.76 -13.55
CA LEU A 30 -26.48 -5.68 -12.40
C LEU A 30 -26.45 -7.14 -12.85
N ALA A 31 -27.22 -7.50 -13.88
CA ALA A 31 -27.22 -8.85 -14.44
C ALA A 31 -25.86 -9.20 -15.07
N VAL A 32 -25.21 -8.27 -15.77
CA VAL A 32 -23.86 -8.46 -16.32
C VAL A 32 -22.83 -8.70 -15.22
N LEU A 33 -22.82 -7.86 -14.19
CA LEU A 33 -21.91 -8.00 -13.05
C LEU A 33 -22.11 -9.34 -12.32
N ALA A 34 -23.36 -9.71 -12.08
CA ALA A 34 -23.70 -10.98 -11.45
C ALA A 34 -23.28 -12.18 -12.32
N MET A 35 -23.55 -12.14 -13.63
CA MET A 35 -23.13 -13.21 -14.53
C MET A 35 -21.62 -13.33 -14.63
N TYR A 36 -20.89 -12.21 -14.67
CA TYR A 36 -19.42 -12.22 -14.66
C TYR A 36 -18.89 -12.84 -13.37
N TYR A 37 -19.45 -12.47 -12.22
CA TYR A 37 -19.09 -13.08 -10.95
C TYR A 37 -19.33 -14.60 -10.94
N LEU A 38 -20.52 -15.04 -11.36
CA LEU A 38 -20.89 -16.45 -11.33
C LEU A 38 -20.15 -17.31 -12.36
N SER A 39 -19.74 -16.71 -13.48
CA SER A 39 -19.11 -17.42 -14.61
C SER A 39 -17.58 -17.37 -14.55
N VAL A 40 -16.99 -16.34 -13.93
CA VAL A 40 -15.54 -16.05 -14.01
C VAL A 40 -14.96 -15.86 -12.61
N THR A 41 -15.22 -14.73 -11.94
CA THR A 41 -14.42 -14.33 -10.75
C THR A 41 -14.76 -15.12 -9.50
N GLY A 42 -16.01 -15.55 -9.33
CA GLY A 42 -16.42 -16.40 -8.22
C GLY A 42 -15.75 -17.78 -8.27
N PRO A 43 -15.89 -18.54 -9.37
CA PRO A 43 -15.17 -19.81 -9.54
C PRO A 43 -13.65 -19.65 -9.45
N TYR A 44 -13.09 -18.58 -10.05
CA TYR A 44 -11.66 -18.24 -9.89
C TYR A 44 -11.28 -18.07 -8.42
N ALA A 45 -12.06 -17.30 -7.64
CA ALA A 45 -11.80 -17.10 -6.21
C ALA A 45 -11.80 -18.42 -5.45
N VAL A 46 -12.67 -19.36 -5.79
CA VAL A 46 -12.64 -20.71 -5.21
C VAL A 46 -11.37 -21.48 -5.57
N ASP A 47 -10.82 -21.29 -6.78
CA ASP A 47 -9.58 -21.95 -7.20
C ASP A 47 -8.33 -21.38 -6.54
N VAL A 48 -8.34 -20.11 -6.13
CA VAL A 48 -7.23 -19.45 -5.41
C VAL A 48 -7.38 -19.45 -3.87
N GLN A 49 -8.60 -19.45 -3.33
CA GLN A 49 -8.90 -19.34 -1.89
C GLN A 49 -9.61 -20.57 -1.30
N GLY A 50 -9.90 -21.59 -2.11
CA GLY A 50 -10.64 -22.77 -1.67
C GLY A 50 -9.89 -23.61 -0.63
N PRO A 51 -10.59 -24.52 0.06
CA PRO A 51 -9.95 -25.45 1.01
C PRO A 51 -8.79 -26.22 0.36
N GLY A 52 -7.64 -26.29 1.05
CA GLY A 52 -6.44 -26.95 0.54
C GLY A 52 -5.60 -26.11 -0.42
N LYS A 53 -5.84 -24.79 -0.47
CA LYS A 53 -5.03 -23.83 -1.23
C LYS A 53 -4.08 -23.00 -0.35
N GLU A 54 -3.91 -23.34 0.94
CA GLU A 54 -3.03 -22.58 1.84
C GLU A 54 -1.56 -22.59 1.39
N SER A 55 -1.14 -23.62 0.67
CA SER A 55 0.22 -23.74 0.12
C SER A 55 0.32 -23.30 -1.34
N LEU A 56 -0.72 -22.68 -1.91
CA LEU A 56 -0.69 -22.20 -3.30
C LEU A 56 0.16 -20.94 -3.37
N ASP A 57 1.30 -21.05 -4.05
CA ASP A 57 2.18 -19.91 -4.33
C ASP A 57 1.57 -19.04 -5.43
N MET A 58 1.54 -17.73 -5.19
CA MET A 58 1.17 -16.72 -6.17
C MET A 58 1.99 -16.85 -7.46
N LEU A 59 3.28 -17.18 -7.35
CA LEU A 59 4.21 -17.28 -8.47
C LEU A 59 3.93 -18.45 -9.43
N ASP A 60 3.07 -19.39 -9.01
CA ASP A 60 2.68 -20.57 -9.79
C ASP A 60 1.26 -20.45 -10.38
N LEU A 61 0.61 -19.29 -10.26
CA LEU A 61 -0.75 -19.05 -10.78
C LEU A 61 -0.83 -18.89 -12.30
N ARG A 62 0.31 -18.84 -13.00
CA ARG A 62 0.35 -18.62 -14.46
C ARG A 62 -0.60 -19.55 -15.24
N PRO A 63 -0.59 -20.89 -15.07
CA PRO A 63 -1.47 -21.77 -15.83
C PRO A 63 -2.96 -21.47 -15.57
N LEU A 64 -3.29 -21.06 -14.35
CA LEU A 64 -4.66 -20.67 -13.98
C LEU A 64 -5.09 -19.41 -14.75
N TYR A 65 -4.21 -18.41 -14.85
CA TYR A 65 -4.48 -17.19 -15.61
C TYR A 65 -4.62 -17.43 -17.12
N GLU A 66 -3.83 -18.34 -17.69
CA GLU A 66 -3.97 -18.73 -19.09
C GLU A 66 -5.34 -19.38 -19.33
N CYS A 67 -5.73 -20.36 -18.50
CA CYS A 67 -7.05 -20.98 -18.56
C CYS A 67 -8.19 -19.96 -18.37
N LEU A 68 -8.02 -19.00 -17.46
CA LEU A 68 -9.02 -17.97 -17.17
C LEU A 68 -9.25 -17.06 -18.39
N LYS A 69 -8.16 -16.61 -19.03
CA LYS A 69 -8.22 -15.79 -20.24
C LYS A 69 -8.86 -16.54 -21.40
N GLU A 70 -8.51 -17.80 -21.60
CA GLU A 70 -9.16 -18.67 -22.60
C GLU A 70 -10.66 -18.82 -22.34
N HIS A 71 -11.06 -19.01 -21.08
CA HIS A 71 -12.47 -19.09 -20.70
C HIS A 71 -13.23 -17.80 -20.99
N ILE A 72 -12.67 -16.64 -20.61
CA ILE A 72 -13.28 -15.33 -20.92
C ILE A 72 -13.41 -15.16 -22.45
N GLN A 73 -12.38 -15.54 -23.22
CA GLN A 73 -12.43 -15.50 -24.68
C GLN A 73 -13.53 -16.41 -25.25
N LYS A 74 -13.70 -17.61 -24.70
CA LYS A 74 -14.79 -18.54 -25.07
C LYS A 74 -16.16 -17.91 -24.86
N LEU A 75 -16.37 -17.23 -23.73
CA LEU A 75 -17.63 -16.53 -23.43
C LEU A 75 -17.85 -15.30 -24.33
N ILE A 76 -16.79 -14.59 -24.74
CA ILE A 76 -16.87 -13.49 -25.72
C ILE A 76 -17.32 -14.02 -27.08
N CYS A 77 -16.73 -15.13 -27.54
CA CYS A 77 -17.05 -15.75 -28.82
C CYS A 77 -18.44 -16.39 -28.83
N SER A 78 -18.93 -16.85 -27.69
CA SER A 78 -20.22 -17.56 -27.58
C SER A 78 -20.91 -17.21 -26.25
N PRO A 79 -21.54 -16.02 -26.15
CA PRO A 79 -22.19 -15.58 -24.92
C PRO A 79 -23.38 -16.45 -24.50
N SER A 80 -23.96 -17.22 -25.44
CA SER A 80 -25.01 -18.22 -25.17
C SER A 80 -24.53 -19.40 -24.32
N LEU A 81 -23.22 -19.52 -24.08
CA LEU A 81 -22.66 -20.50 -23.14
C LEU A 81 -22.93 -20.11 -21.69
N ALA A 82 -23.18 -18.83 -21.38
CA ALA A 82 -23.51 -18.38 -20.05
C ALA A 82 -24.92 -17.77 -19.96
N LEU A 83 -25.36 -17.08 -21.01
CA LEU A 83 -26.71 -16.52 -21.13
C LEU A 83 -27.64 -17.52 -21.82
N ARG A 84 -28.92 -17.51 -21.47
CA ARG A 84 -29.88 -18.46 -22.03
C ARG A 84 -30.10 -18.18 -23.52
N GLY A 85 -29.75 -19.14 -24.38
CA GLY A 85 -30.13 -19.13 -25.79
C GLY A 85 -31.43 -19.89 -26.02
N ASP A 86 -31.45 -20.73 -27.05
CA ASP A 86 -32.55 -21.69 -27.29
C ASP A 86 -32.56 -22.82 -26.25
N GLN A 87 -31.39 -23.14 -25.69
CA GLN A 87 -31.21 -24.14 -24.65
C GLN A 87 -30.67 -23.50 -23.36
N GLU A 88 -30.92 -24.16 -22.24
CA GLU A 88 -30.35 -23.76 -20.97
C GLU A 88 -28.86 -24.08 -20.92
N PRO A 89 -27.99 -23.11 -20.60
CA PRO A 89 -26.55 -23.33 -20.64
C PRO A 89 -26.09 -24.34 -19.58
N SER A 90 -25.14 -25.20 -19.96
CA SER A 90 -24.51 -26.13 -19.03
C SER A 90 -23.49 -25.39 -18.16
N HIS A 91 -23.54 -25.59 -16.84
CA HIS A 91 -22.55 -25.02 -15.93
C HIS A 91 -21.11 -25.41 -16.33
N LYS A 92 -20.93 -26.57 -16.96
CA LYS A 92 -19.62 -27.07 -17.43
C LYS A 92 -18.95 -26.13 -18.44
N ASP A 93 -19.75 -25.44 -19.25
CA ASP A 93 -19.24 -24.52 -20.28
C ASP A 93 -19.35 -23.06 -19.84
N ALA A 94 -20.30 -22.78 -18.95
CA ALA A 94 -20.62 -21.43 -18.51
C ALA A 94 -19.66 -20.91 -17.42
N THR A 95 -19.24 -21.78 -16.50
CA THR A 95 -18.41 -21.41 -15.36
C THR A 95 -16.96 -21.78 -15.60
N PHE A 96 -16.06 -20.96 -15.06
CA PHE A 96 -14.64 -21.26 -15.07
C PHE A 96 -14.37 -22.55 -14.28
N GLY A 97 -13.61 -23.47 -14.88
CA GLY A 97 -13.37 -24.81 -14.34
C GLY A 97 -14.57 -25.77 -14.39
N GLY A 98 -15.70 -25.36 -15.01
CA GLY A 98 -16.89 -26.19 -15.15
C GLY A 98 -17.58 -26.53 -13.82
N ARG A 99 -17.41 -25.67 -12.81
CA ARG A 99 -18.02 -25.80 -11.48
C ARG A 99 -19.53 -25.56 -11.53
N GLU A 100 -20.26 -26.08 -10.55
CA GLU A 100 -21.67 -25.72 -10.39
C GLU A 100 -21.82 -24.22 -10.09
N TRP A 101 -22.99 -23.66 -10.41
CA TRP A 101 -23.30 -22.28 -10.12
C TRP A 101 -23.24 -22.01 -8.61
N LEU A 102 -22.39 -21.07 -8.19
CA LEU A 102 -22.30 -20.66 -6.78
C LEU A 102 -23.64 -20.15 -6.24
N GLN A 103 -24.46 -19.51 -7.08
CA GLN A 103 -25.78 -19.01 -6.72
C GLN A 103 -26.80 -19.32 -7.84
N PRO A 104 -27.34 -20.55 -7.92
CA PRO A 104 -28.25 -20.97 -9.00
C PRO A 104 -29.54 -20.13 -9.09
N ARG A 105 -29.99 -19.58 -7.94
CA ARG A 105 -31.17 -18.72 -7.86
C ARG A 105 -30.99 -17.41 -8.61
N VAL A 106 -29.78 -16.83 -8.58
CA VAL A 106 -29.46 -15.58 -9.27
C VAL A 106 -29.44 -15.82 -10.78
N VAL A 107 -28.82 -16.92 -11.22
CA VAL A 107 -28.83 -17.34 -12.63
C VAL A 107 -30.26 -17.51 -13.15
N SER A 108 -31.10 -18.22 -12.38
CA SER A 108 -32.51 -18.44 -12.73
C SER A 108 -33.29 -17.12 -12.85
N ALA A 109 -33.03 -16.16 -11.97
CA ALA A 109 -33.65 -14.84 -12.02
C ALA A 109 -33.23 -14.06 -13.28
N ILE A 110 -31.94 -14.05 -13.61
CA ILE A 110 -31.39 -13.40 -14.81
C ILE A 110 -32.01 -14.02 -16.07
N TYR A 111 -32.10 -15.35 -16.14
CA TYR A 111 -32.75 -16.05 -17.25
C TYR A 111 -34.24 -15.72 -17.37
N GLY A 112 -34.95 -15.56 -16.25
CA GLY A 112 -36.35 -15.11 -16.24
C GLY A 112 -36.52 -13.68 -16.78
N MET A 113 -35.52 -12.82 -16.54
CA MET A 113 -35.54 -11.41 -16.96
C MET A 113 -34.95 -11.17 -18.35
N GLN A 114 -34.23 -12.13 -18.93
CA GLN A 114 -33.46 -11.93 -20.14
C GLN A 114 -34.29 -11.39 -21.33
N LYS A 115 -35.56 -11.79 -21.46
CA LYS A 115 -36.48 -11.26 -22.49
C LYS A 115 -36.78 -9.76 -22.34
N SER A 116 -36.72 -9.24 -21.12
CA SER A 116 -36.92 -7.82 -20.80
C SER A 116 -35.62 -6.99 -20.83
N LEU A 117 -34.46 -7.63 -21.03
CA LEU A 117 -33.15 -6.99 -21.05
C LEU A 117 -32.53 -7.10 -22.47
N PRO A 118 -32.97 -6.29 -23.43
CA PRO A 118 -32.64 -6.46 -24.86
C PRO A 118 -31.14 -6.34 -25.15
N HIS A 119 -30.39 -5.62 -24.32
CA HIS A 119 -28.96 -5.39 -24.51
C HIS A 119 -28.07 -6.28 -23.63
N LEU A 120 -28.64 -7.21 -22.85
CA LEU A 120 -27.87 -8.03 -21.89
C LEU A 120 -26.70 -8.75 -22.55
N SER A 121 -26.93 -9.40 -23.70
CA SER A 121 -25.86 -10.11 -24.40
C SER A 121 -24.75 -9.18 -24.86
N SER A 122 -25.10 -8.03 -25.45
CA SER A 122 -24.11 -7.07 -25.95
C SER A 122 -23.31 -6.43 -24.81
N CYS A 123 -23.98 -6.05 -23.72
CA CYS A 123 -23.35 -5.51 -22.52
C CYS A 123 -22.44 -6.54 -21.84
N PHE A 124 -22.87 -7.81 -21.76
CA PHE A 124 -22.06 -8.89 -21.20
C PHE A 124 -20.78 -9.12 -22.01
N VAL A 125 -20.88 -9.18 -23.34
CA VAL A 125 -19.71 -9.30 -24.22
C VAL A 125 -18.78 -8.09 -24.08
N ALA A 126 -19.32 -6.87 -24.03
CA ALA A 126 -18.51 -5.65 -23.85
C ALA A 126 -17.77 -5.67 -22.51
N PHE A 127 -18.45 -6.08 -21.44
CA PHE A 127 -17.86 -6.23 -20.11
C PHE A 127 -16.74 -7.28 -20.12
N LEU A 128 -16.97 -8.45 -20.73
CA LEU A 128 -15.96 -9.51 -20.83
C LEU A 128 -14.72 -9.06 -21.62
N LYS A 129 -14.88 -8.27 -22.69
CA LYS A 129 -13.74 -7.70 -23.42
C LYS A 129 -12.91 -6.77 -22.53
N GLY A 130 -13.56 -5.89 -21.77
CA GLY A 130 -12.87 -5.03 -20.80
C GLY A 130 -12.19 -5.83 -19.69
N ALA A 131 -12.86 -6.88 -19.20
CA ALA A 131 -12.29 -7.79 -18.22
C ALA A 131 -11.06 -8.53 -18.76
N LEU A 132 -11.11 -9.04 -20.01
CA LEU A 132 -9.99 -9.73 -20.64
C LEU A 132 -8.76 -8.83 -20.76
N THR A 133 -8.94 -7.61 -21.28
CA THR A 133 -7.85 -6.61 -21.34
C THR A 133 -7.27 -6.32 -19.96
N THR A 134 -8.14 -6.23 -18.94
CA THR A 134 -7.70 -6.01 -17.55
C THR A 134 -6.88 -7.20 -17.02
N TRP A 135 -7.32 -8.44 -17.26
CA TRP A 135 -6.57 -9.64 -16.90
C TRP A 135 -5.24 -9.76 -17.67
N GLU A 136 -5.20 -9.38 -18.93
CA GLU A 136 -3.96 -9.33 -19.72
C GLU A 136 -2.95 -8.37 -19.11
N HIS A 137 -3.39 -7.19 -18.68
CA HIS A 137 -2.55 -6.20 -17.99
C HIS A 137 -2.07 -6.71 -16.61
N PHE A 138 -2.96 -7.26 -15.78
CA PHE A 138 -2.58 -7.76 -14.46
C PHE A 138 -1.68 -9.01 -14.50
N THR A 139 -1.68 -9.75 -15.61
CA THR A 139 -0.91 -11.00 -15.75
C THR A 139 0.33 -10.84 -16.62
N LEU A 140 0.76 -9.61 -16.92
CA LEU A 140 1.93 -9.33 -17.75
C LEU A 140 3.23 -9.95 -17.19
N GLU A 141 3.40 -9.95 -15.87
CA GLU A 141 4.60 -10.48 -15.21
C GLU A 141 4.66 -12.01 -15.25
N PHE A 142 3.50 -12.67 -15.44
CA PHE A 142 3.34 -14.11 -15.52
C PHE A 142 3.53 -14.66 -16.94
N LYS A 143 4.04 -13.87 -17.88
CA LYS A 143 4.34 -14.35 -19.24
C LYS A 143 5.46 -15.40 -19.24
N ALA A 144 5.51 -16.20 -20.30
CA ALA A 144 6.51 -17.26 -20.48
C ALA A 144 7.95 -16.77 -20.48
N ASP A 145 8.17 -15.56 -20.96
CA ASP A 145 9.44 -14.85 -21.03
C ASP A 145 9.64 -13.87 -19.86
N GLY A 146 8.68 -13.80 -18.95
CA GLY A 146 8.67 -12.94 -17.77
C GLY A 146 9.69 -13.36 -16.71
N ILE A 147 9.97 -12.45 -15.77
CA ILE A 147 10.96 -12.66 -14.70
C ILE A 147 10.53 -13.85 -13.81
N ILE A 148 9.23 -13.96 -13.50
CA ILE A 148 8.67 -15.04 -12.69
C ILE A 148 8.90 -16.42 -13.33
N ALA A 149 8.82 -16.51 -14.66
CA ALA A 149 9.03 -17.76 -15.39
C ALA A 149 10.52 -18.15 -15.47
N LYS A 150 11.43 -17.18 -15.38
CA LYS A 150 12.88 -17.40 -15.37
C LYS A 150 13.43 -17.75 -13.99
N ALA A 151 12.69 -17.43 -12.93
CA ALA A 151 13.07 -17.75 -11.57
C ALA A 151 13.21 -19.27 -11.36
N SER A 152 14.30 -19.67 -10.73
CA SER A 152 14.53 -21.04 -10.30
C SER A 152 13.53 -21.47 -9.23
N ALA A 153 13.38 -22.79 -9.05
CA ALA A 153 12.54 -23.32 -7.98
C ALA A 153 13.01 -22.89 -6.58
N GLU A 154 14.32 -22.67 -6.41
CA GLU A 154 14.89 -22.18 -5.15
C GLU A 154 14.54 -20.71 -4.90
N GLU A 155 14.67 -19.86 -5.92
CA GLU A 155 14.28 -18.44 -5.82
C GLU A 155 12.78 -18.29 -5.56
N LYS A 156 11.93 -19.08 -6.23
CA LYS A 156 10.49 -19.09 -5.96
C LYS A 156 10.17 -19.50 -4.52
N LYS A 157 10.85 -20.52 -4.00
CA LYS A 157 10.68 -20.96 -2.61
C LYS A 157 11.12 -19.90 -1.60
N LEU A 158 12.20 -19.16 -1.89
CA LEU A 158 12.66 -18.04 -1.06
C LEU A 158 11.70 -16.84 -1.12
N ALA A 159 11.11 -16.59 -2.29
CA ALA A 159 10.14 -15.53 -2.54
C ALA A 159 8.69 -16.02 -2.41
N PHE A 160 8.44 -17.09 -1.65
CA PHE A 160 7.11 -17.67 -1.51
C PHE A 160 6.11 -16.61 -1.03
N MET A 161 5.02 -16.45 -1.78
CA MET A 161 3.92 -15.58 -1.40
C MET A 161 2.61 -16.35 -1.53
N PRO A 162 1.73 -16.33 -0.50
CA PRO A 162 0.39 -16.89 -0.62
C PRO A 162 -0.34 -16.29 -1.82
N ALA A 163 -1.08 -17.11 -2.56
CA ALA A 163 -1.86 -16.69 -3.73
C ALA A 163 -2.85 -15.55 -3.44
N THR A 164 -3.29 -15.40 -2.19
CA THR A 164 -4.19 -14.33 -1.74
C THR A 164 -3.68 -13.63 -0.50
N ASN A 165 -4.11 -12.37 -0.36
CA ASN A 165 -3.76 -11.50 0.77
C ASN A 165 -4.59 -11.79 2.03
N ASP A 166 -5.37 -12.88 2.08
CA ASP A 166 -6.36 -13.14 3.14
C ASP A 166 -5.72 -13.22 4.53
N ALA A 167 -4.53 -13.82 4.63
CA ALA A 167 -3.77 -13.91 5.88
C ALA A 167 -3.30 -12.53 6.37
N ASN A 168 -2.85 -11.66 5.46
CA ASN A 168 -2.43 -10.30 5.78
C ASN A 168 -3.63 -9.43 6.16
N GLU A 169 -4.76 -9.56 5.45
CA GLU A 169 -6.01 -8.87 5.80
C GLU A 169 -6.54 -9.31 7.16
N GLY A 170 -6.47 -10.62 7.46
CA GLY A 170 -6.81 -11.17 8.77
C GLY A 170 -5.93 -10.58 9.86
N THR A 171 -4.62 -10.54 9.64
CA THR A 171 -3.63 -9.96 10.56
C THR A 171 -3.88 -8.47 10.77
N LEU A 172 -4.18 -7.71 9.72
CA LEU A 172 -4.52 -6.28 9.80
C LEU A 172 -5.80 -6.05 10.62
N ARG A 173 -6.84 -6.87 10.41
CA ARG A 173 -8.06 -6.78 11.22
C ARG A 173 -7.80 -7.12 12.68
N MET A 174 -6.96 -8.11 12.96
CA MET A 174 -6.54 -8.44 14.32
C MET A 174 -5.81 -7.27 14.97
N TRP A 175 -4.87 -6.64 14.26
CA TRP A 175 -4.18 -5.43 14.70
C TRP A 175 -5.16 -4.31 15.04
N GLN A 176 -6.08 -3.96 14.13
CA GLN A 176 -7.07 -2.92 14.37
C GLN A 176 -7.96 -3.21 15.58
N LYS A 177 -8.33 -4.48 15.80
CA LYS A 177 -9.08 -4.89 16.98
C LYS A 177 -8.25 -4.71 18.25
N TRP A 178 -6.99 -5.14 18.24
CA TRP A 178 -6.08 -5.00 19.37
C TRP A 178 -5.82 -3.55 19.77
N VAL A 179 -5.62 -2.65 18.80
CA VAL A 179 -5.47 -1.21 19.06
C VAL A 179 -6.70 -0.67 19.76
N ARG A 180 -7.90 -1.00 19.26
CA ARG A 180 -9.17 -0.50 19.83
C ARG A 180 -9.47 -1.05 21.22
N GLU A 181 -9.21 -2.33 21.46
CA GLU A 181 -9.60 -3.00 22.71
C GLU A 181 -8.52 -2.89 23.80
N LYS A 182 -7.24 -2.90 23.42
CA LYS A 182 -6.11 -2.99 24.36
C LYS A 182 -5.23 -1.75 24.38
N GLY A 183 -5.40 -0.81 23.45
CA GLY A 183 -4.52 0.37 23.35
C GLY A 183 -3.05 0.00 23.11
N THR A 184 -2.80 -1.05 22.34
CA THR A 184 -1.46 -1.61 22.13
C THR A 184 -0.66 -0.83 21.06
N THR A 185 0.66 -1.02 21.06
CA THR A 185 1.57 -0.48 20.03
C THR A 185 1.86 -1.53 18.95
N ILE A 186 2.30 -1.08 17.77
CA ILE A 186 2.58 -1.98 16.65
C ILE A 186 3.72 -2.94 16.96
N GLY A 187 4.72 -2.50 17.73
CA GLY A 187 5.81 -3.33 18.21
C GLY A 187 5.31 -4.50 19.04
N LEU A 188 4.49 -4.24 20.05
CA LEU A 188 3.97 -5.31 20.91
C LEU A 188 3.08 -6.30 20.14
N PHE A 189 2.31 -5.82 19.16
CA PHE A 189 1.55 -6.70 18.28
C PHE A 189 2.46 -7.56 17.40
N LYS A 190 3.52 -6.98 16.81
CA LYS A 190 4.49 -7.68 15.98
C LYS A 190 5.25 -8.74 16.77
N ASP A 191 5.69 -8.42 17.99
CA ASP A 191 6.37 -9.36 18.88
C ASP A 191 5.45 -10.54 19.22
N HIS A 192 4.20 -10.24 19.56
CA HIS A 192 3.21 -11.28 19.86
C HIS A 192 2.91 -12.15 18.62
N ALA A 193 2.70 -11.54 17.45
CA ALA A 193 2.47 -12.28 16.20
C ALA A 193 3.67 -13.19 15.86
N THR A 194 4.89 -12.67 15.98
CA THR A 194 6.14 -13.41 15.72
C THR A 194 6.32 -14.55 16.71
N PHE A 195 6.02 -14.33 17.99
CA PHE A 195 6.09 -15.35 19.03
C PHE A 195 5.21 -16.56 18.72
N HIS A 196 3.98 -16.34 18.25
CA HIS A 196 3.08 -17.43 17.85
C HIS A 196 3.50 -18.07 16.53
N TRP A 197 3.89 -17.26 15.53
CA TRP A 197 4.29 -17.76 14.21
C TRP A 197 5.50 -18.69 14.28
N ASN A 198 6.50 -18.31 15.07
CA ASN A 198 7.72 -19.09 15.25
C ASN A 198 7.55 -20.25 16.25
N GLN A 199 6.35 -20.44 16.80
CA GLN A 199 6.08 -21.44 17.85
C GLN A 199 7.07 -21.31 19.02
N THR A 200 7.39 -20.07 19.39
CA THR A 200 8.44 -19.79 20.38
C THR A 200 8.11 -20.42 21.72
N GLN A 201 6.82 -20.56 22.08
CA GLN A 201 6.41 -21.29 23.29
C GLN A 201 6.81 -22.76 23.24
N ASP A 202 6.55 -23.46 22.13
CA ASP A 202 6.89 -24.89 21.98
C ASP A 202 8.42 -25.08 22.01
N PHE A 203 9.17 -24.16 21.39
CA PHE A 203 10.63 -24.14 21.48
C PHE A 203 11.12 -23.92 22.91
N MET A 204 10.55 -22.94 23.62
CA MET A 204 10.88 -22.68 25.02
C MET A 204 10.59 -23.89 25.89
N ASP A 205 9.43 -24.54 25.72
CA ASP A 205 9.06 -25.73 26.49
C ASP A 205 9.98 -26.92 26.21
N ALA A 206 10.50 -27.04 24.98
CA ALA A 206 11.42 -28.10 24.58
C ALA A 206 12.86 -27.87 25.09
N VAL A 207 13.32 -26.62 25.14
CA VAL A 207 14.72 -26.27 25.46
C VAL A 207 14.91 -25.86 26.92
N MET A 208 13.99 -25.08 27.47
CA MET A 208 14.04 -24.55 28.84
C MET A 208 13.35 -25.50 29.81
N THR A 209 14.00 -26.63 30.05
CA THR A 209 13.47 -27.68 30.94
C THR A 209 13.78 -27.43 32.42
N LYS A 210 14.66 -26.48 32.73
CA LYS A 210 15.06 -26.14 34.10
C LYS A 210 14.58 -24.76 34.51
N LEU A 211 14.24 -24.62 35.78
CA LEU A 211 13.84 -23.33 36.38
C LEU A 211 14.96 -22.26 36.31
N GLU A 212 16.22 -22.71 36.28
CA GLU A 212 17.41 -21.86 36.17
C GLU A 212 17.45 -21.12 34.81
N ASP A 213 17.04 -21.78 33.72
CA ASP A 213 17.03 -21.20 32.37
C ASP A 213 16.03 -20.04 32.27
N HIS A 214 14.83 -20.21 32.85
CA HIS A 214 13.83 -19.15 32.94
C HIS A 214 14.28 -17.97 33.80
N THR A 215 14.98 -18.26 34.91
CA THR A 215 15.49 -17.23 35.82
C THR A 215 16.57 -16.39 35.14
N HIS A 216 17.47 -17.04 34.39
CA HIS A 216 18.50 -16.36 33.62
C HIS A 216 17.89 -15.46 32.54
N LEU A 217 16.89 -15.96 31.79
CA LEU A 217 16.23 -15.17 30.75
C LEU A 217 15.54 -13.92 31.32
N MET A 218 14.90 -14.03 32.49
CA MET A 218 14.30 -12.87 33.16
C MET A 218 15.34 -11.83 33.61
N GLN A 219 16.53 -12.27 34.03
CA GLN A 219 17.64 -11.36 34.35
C GLN A 219 18.13 -10.61 33.10
N VAL A 220 18.35 -11.34 31.99
CA VAL A 220 18.77 -10.75 30.71
C VAL A 220 17.74 -9.73 30.20
N VAL A 221 16.44 -10.06 30.28
CA VAL A 221 15.37 -9.14 29.88
C VAL A 221 15.36 -7.88 30.76
N ALA A 222 15.60 -8.01 32.07
CA ALA A 222 15.69 -6.85 32.96
C ALA A 222 16.86 -5.93 32.61
N GLU A 223 18.05 -6.51 32.36
CA GLU A 223 19.25 -5.77 31.93
C GLU A 223 19.03 -5.06 30.59
N HIS A 224 18.42 -5.75 29.62
CA HIS A 224 18.12 -5.17 28.31
C HIS A 224 17.07 -4.06 28.39
N SER A 225 16.05 -4.21 29.25
CA SER A 225 15.04 -3.16 29.49
C SER A 225 15.67 -1.90 30.08
N THR A 226 16.63 -2.04 31.00
CA THR A 226 17.35 -0.88 31.55
C THR A 226 18.18 -0.17 30.49
N TYR A 227 18.89 -0.91 29.63
CA TYR A 227 19.65 -0.36 28.52
C TYR A 227 18.78 0.44 27.54
N LEU A 228 17.63 -0.12 27.13
CA LEU A 228 16.71 0.56 26.21
C LEU A 228 16.18 1.87 26.80
N HIS A 229 15.90 1.90 28.10
CA HIS A 229 15.41 3.10 28.78
C HIS A 229 16.47 4.21 28.79
N GLU A 230 17.73 3.83 29.06
CA GLU A 230 18.87 4.76 29.02
C GLU A 230 19.09 5.31 27.60
N LYS A 231 19.05 4.45 26.58
CA LYS A 231 19.16 4.87 25.17
C LYS A 231 18.03 5.83 24.77
N ALA A 232 16.79 5.53 25.15
CA ALA A 232 15.64 6.40 24.85
C ALA A 232 15.77 7.78 25.51
N TRP A 233 16.27 7.83 26.75
CA TRP A 233 16.52 9.08 27.45
C TRP A 233 17.61 9.92 26.76
N ILE A 234 18.73 9.28 26.36
CA ILE A 234 19.81 9.94 25.61
C ILE A 234 19.27 10.51 24.28
N THR A 235 18.44 9.75 23.56
CA THR A 235 17.85 10.21 22.30
C THR A 235 16.94 11.42 22.51
N GLN A 236 16.07 11.41 23.54
CA GLN A 236 15.24 12.57 23.87
C GLN A 236 16.07 13.80 24.21
N GLU A 237 17.16 13.63 24.97
CA GLU A 237 18.04 14.73 25.33
C GLU A 237 18.77 15.31 24.10
N LYS A 238 19.22 14.45 23.18
CA LYS A 238 19.81 14.87 21.89
C LYS A 238 18.82 15.68 21.05
N VAL A 239 17.58 15.18 20.90
CA VAL A 239 16.52 15.87 20.14
C VAL A 239 16.18 17.21 20.78
N ALA A 240 16.03 17.26 22.11
CA ALA A 240 15.78 18.51 22.82
C ALA A 240 16.93 19.52 22.67
N SER A 241 18.18 19.06 22.71
CA SER A 241 19.37 19.89 22.50
C SER A 241 19.43 20.45 21.08
N GLN A 242 19.12 19.63 20.07
CA GLN A 242 19.04 20.07 18.67
C GLN A 242 17.92 21.09 18.47
N ALA A 243 16.73 20.85 19.01
CA ALA A 243 15.60 21.78 18.96
C ALA A 243 15.94 23.12 19.63
N ALA A 244 16.59 23.10 20.80
CA ALA A 244 17.01 24.32 21.49
C ALA A 244 18.05 25.11 20.68
N ARG A 245 19.01 24.43 20.04
CA ARG A 245 19.98 25.06 19.13
C ARG A 245 19.29 25.67 17.91
N ALA A 246 18.34 24.95 17.30
CA ALA A 246 17.58 25.43 16.16
C ALA A 246 16.75 26.68 16.51
N ALA A 247 16.06 26.66 17.65
CA ALA A 247 15.28 27.81 18.14
C ALA A 247 16.16 29.04 18.38
N LYS A 248 17.35 28.86 18.97
CA LYS A 248 18.32 29.94 19.17
C LYS A 248 18.81 30.53 17.83
N TRP A 249 19.08 29.69 16.84
CA TRP A 249 19.50 30.15 15.51
C TRP A 249 18.36 30.85 14.75
N ALA A 250 17.12 30.38 14.91
CA ALA A 250 15.94 31.04 14.34
C ALA A 250 15.73 32.45 14.93
N GLU A 251 15.98 32.63 16.24
CA GLU A 251 15.93 33.95 16.88
C GLU A 251 17.05 34.88 16.35
N ILE A 252 18.27 34.36 16.16
CA ILE A 252 19.38 35.12 15.60
C ILE A 252 19.08 35.58 14.16
N LEU A 253 18.52 34.70 13.33
CA LEU A 253 18.12 35.02 11.95
C LEU A 253 16.99 36.07 11.90
N ARG A 254 16.07 36.07 12.87
CA ARG A 254 15.01 37.11 12.94
C ARG A 254 15.56 38.48 13.32
N ASN A 255 16.62 38.52 14.13
CA ASN A 255 17.18 39.76 14.66
C ASN A 255 18.39 40.28 13.87
N THR A 256 18.93 39.50 12.94
CA THR A 256 20.11 39.85 12.14
C THR A 256 19.78 39.76 10.67
N GLU A 257 20.00 40.86 9.94
CA GLU A 257 19.77 40.90 8.50
C GLU A 257 20.79 40.03 7.75
N LEU A 258 20.29 39.10 6.95
CA LEU A 258 21.09 38.34 5.98
C LEU A 258 21.39 39.28 4.81
N VAL A 259 22.67 39.56 4.56
CA VAL A 259 23.06 40.50 3.51
C VAL A 259 23.12 39.78 2.17
N THR A 260 22.22 40.16 1.25
CA THR A 260 22.11 39.61 -0.11
C THR A 260 22.82 40.47 -1.17
N ASP A 261 23.22 41.70 -0.83
CA ASP A 261 23.95 42.58 -1.75
C ASP A 261 25.45 42.21 -1.84
N TRP A 262 25.85 41.72 -3.01
CA TRP A 262 27.23 41.32 -3.31
C TRP A 262 28.25 42.45 -3.12
N GLU A 263 27.92 43.69 -3.45
CA GLU A 263 28.84 44.83 -3.32
C GLU A 263 29.16 45.16 -1.87
N VAL A 264 28.20 44.91 -0.98
CA VAL A 264 28.34 45.08 0.47
C VAL A 264 29.14 43.92 1.05
N VAL A 265 28.84 42.68 0.67
CA VAL A 265 29.54 41.46 1.11
C VAL A 265 31.03 41.50 0.76
N GLN A 266 31.40 41.97 -0.43
CA GLN A 266 32.80 42.05 -0.88
C GLN A 266 33.66 42.98 0.01
N LYS A 267 33.05 44.05 0.53
CA LYS A 267 33.71 45.08 1.36
C LYS A 267 33.79 44.70 2.85
N MET A 268 33.16 43.60 3.27
CA MET A 268 33.15 43.20 4.69
C MET A 268 34.53 42.79 5.20
N MET A 269 34.74 43.04 6.50
CA MET A 269 35.88 42.50 7.25
C MET A 269 35.67 41.00 7.52
N ASN A 270 36.76 40.22 7.64
CA ASN A 270 36.71 38.76 7.82
C ASN A 270 35.78 38.29 8.96
N LYS A 271 35.69 39.03 10.07
CA LYS A 271 34.80 38.68 11.19
C LYS A 271 33.31 38.76 10.81
N LEU A 272 32.93 39.81 10.08
CA LEU A 272 31.56 40.01 9.61
C LEU A 272 31.22 39.04 8.47
N LEU A 273 32.20 38.75 7.59
CA LEU A 273 32.04 37.77 6.52
C LEU A 273 31.86 36.35 7.07
N TYR A 274 32.63 35.97 8.08
CA TYR A 274 32.47 34.69 8.76
C TYR A 274 31.09 34.59 9.44
N TRP A 275 30.63 35.67 10.08
CA TRP A 275 29.29 35.73 10.66
C TRP A 275 28.19 35.57 9.60
N GLN A 276 28.30 36.26 8.46
CA GLN A 276 27.37 36.08 7.34
C GLN A 276 27.41 34.64 6.80
N LEU A 277 28.58 34.01 6.69
CA LEU A 277 28.69 32.60 6.33
C LEU A 277 27.93 31.69 7.31
N GLU A 278 27.96 31.97 8.62
CA GLU A 278 27.21 31.19 9.61
C GLU A 278 25.69 31.31 9.44
N LEU A 279 25.20 32.50 9.05
CA LEU A 279 23.79 32.73 8.72
C LEU A 279 23.40 32.00 7.43
N TRP A 280 24.23 32.09 6.38
CA TRP A 280 24.01 31.40 5.11
C TRP A 280 24.00 29.86 5.27
N CYS A 281 24.81 29.28 6.15
CA CYS A 281 24.77 27.84 6.47
C CYS A 281 23.44 27.36 7.10
N LYS A 282 22.54 28.27 7.49
CA LYS A 282 21.23 27.94 8.05
C LYS A 282 20.09 28.09 7.04
N VAL A 283 20.33 28.79 5.94
CA VAL A 283 19.37 29.03 4.87
C VAL A 283 19.69 28.15 3.66
N ASP A 284 20.97 27.92 3.39
CA ASP A 284 21.48 27.21 2.22
C ASP A 284 22.21 25.92 2.64
N LYS A 285 21.72 24.77 2.14
CA LYS A 285 22.27 23.43 2.41
C LYS A 285 23.66 23.23 1.77
N GLN A 286 23.94 23.86 0.64
CA GLN A 286 25.22 23.76 -0.07
C GLN A 286 26.33 24.48 0.70
N VAL A 287 26.04 25.68 1.22
CA VAL A 287 26.97 26.44 2.08
C VAL A 287 27.22 25.71 3.41
N GLN A 288 26.21 25.03 3.96
CA GLN A 288 26.36 24.22 5.17
C GLN A 288 27.38 23.08 5.00
N GLN A 289 27.39 22.43 3.84
CA GLN A 289 28.29 21.31 3.54
C GLN A 289 29.74 21.78 3.33
N THR A 290 29.96 22.95 2.74
CA THR A 290 31.29 23.46 2.39
C THR A 290 31.99 24.22 3.53
N LYS A 291 31.28 24.60 4.60
CA LYS A 291 31.80 25.40 5.74
C LYS A 291 33.09 24.86 6.37
N LYS A 292 33.23 23.53 6.54
CA LYS A 292 34.31 22.91 7.34
C LYS A 292 35.74 23.25 6.87
N GLY A 293 35.93 23.78 5.65
CA GLY A 293 37.22 24.18 5.10
C GLY A 293 37.45 25.69 4.89
N LEU A 294 36.49 26.56 5.23
CA LEU A 294 36.50 27.97 4.83
C LEU A 294 37.04 28.88 5.94
N THR A 295 38.36 29.06 6.01
CA THR A 295 39.02 29.91 7.03
C THR A 295 39.57 31.23 6.48
N THR A 296 39.65 31.39 5.16
CA THR A 296 40.23 32.56 4.49
C THR A 296 39.18 33.35 3.71
N LYS A 297 39.43 34.66 3.49
CA LYS A 297 38.44 35.61 2.92
C LYS A 297 37.92 35.19 1.53
N GLN A 298 38.83 34.80 0.65
CA GLN A 298 38.53 34.49 -0.75
C GLN A 298 37.55 33.32 -0.93
N PRO A 299 37.74 32.15 -0.29
CA PRO A 299 36.81 31.04 -0.44
C PRO A 299 35.47 31.30 0.27
N MET A 300 35.43 32.05 1.38
CA MET A 300 34.16 32.49 2.00
C MET A 300 33.33 33.37 1.06
N LEU A 301 33.98 34.32 0.39
CA LEU A 301 33.33 35.18 -0.60
C LEU A 301 32.78 34.39 -1.79
N LYS A 302 33.50 33.37 -2.26
CA LYS A 302 33.08 32.54 -3.40
C LYS A 302 31.78 31.78 -3.10
N GLU A 303 31.68 31.18 -1.93
CA GLU A 303 30.52 30.38 -1.53
C GLU A 303 29.30 31.27 -1.26
N ILE A 304 29.47 32.40 -0.57
CA ILE A 304 28.36 33.36 -0.36
C ILE A 304 27.90 33.95 -1.69
N LYS A 305 28.81 34.20 -2.64
CA LYS A 305 28.43 34.65 -3.99
C LYS A 305 27.56 33.63 -4.71
N ALA A 306 27.96 32.37 -4.69
CA ALA A 306 27.22 31.29 -5.35
C ALA A 306 25.81 31.13 -4.78
N ALA A 307 25.66 31.26 -3.45
CA ALA A 307 24.37 31.21 -2.77
C ALA A 307 23.48 32.42 -3.11
N ILE A 308 24.05 33.64 -3.17
CA ILE A 308 23.34 34.85 -3.60
C ILE A 308 22.88 34.72 -5.06
N ASP A 309 23.75 34.24 -5.95
CA ASP A 309 23.46 34.05 -7.37
C ASP A 309 22.37 32.97 -7.58
N GLN A 310 22.35 31.90 -6.77
CA GLN A 310 21.29 30.89 -6.78
C GLN A 310 19.95 31.46 -6.31
N MET A 311 19.92 32.20 -5.19
CA MET A 311 18.68 32.85 -4.71
C MET A 311 18.07 33.80 -5.75
N HIS A 312 18.90 34.57 -6.48
CA HIS A 312 18.41 35.46 -7.54
C HIS A 312 17.89 34.72 -8.78
N ASN A 313 18.34 33.47 -9.01
CA ASN A 313 17.83 32.64 -10.11
C ASN A 313 16.51 31.93 -9.73
N ASP A 314 16.33 31.57 -8.45
CA ASP A 314 15.11 30.89 -7.96
C ASP A 314 13.90 31.83 -7.81
N GLU A 315 14.10 33.15 -7.62
CA GLU A 315 13.01 34.16 -7.67
C GLU A 315 12.31 34.23 -9.05
N GLY A 316 12.81 33.51 -10.06
CA GLY A 316 12.18 33.32 -11.37
C GLY A 316 11.37 32.01 -11.53
N SER A 317 11.23 31.19 -10.48
CA SER A 317 10.48 29.93 -10.52
C SER A 317 9.22 29.95 -9.64
N ASP A 318 8.12 29.42 -10.18
CA ASP A 318 6.75 29.49 -9.62
C ASP A 318 6.63 28.72 -8.29
N PRO A 319 5.95 29.23 -7.23
CA PRO A 319 6.02 28.66 -5.88
C PRO A 319 5.24 27.34 -5.64
N GLU A 320 4.67 26.70 -6.66
CA GLU A 320 3.80 25.52 -6.47
C GLU A 320 4.54 24.17 -6.43
N ASP A 321 5.82 24.08 -6.83
CA ASP A 321 6.52 22.79 -6.91
C ASP A 321 7.31 22.37 -5.65
N ALA A 322 7.43 23.23 -4.62
CA ALA A 322 8.26 22.95 -3.44
C ALA A 322 7.54 22.20 -2.28
N LEU A 323 6.26 21.82 -2.46
CA LEU A 323 5.45 21.20 -1.39
C LEU A 323 5.34 19.67 -1.45
N ASN A 324 6.05 18.98 -2.35
CA ASN A 324 5.90 17.53 -2.54
C ASN A 324 7.16 16.68 -2.29
N GLU A 325 8.21 17.21 -1.66
CA GLU A 325 9.32 16.35 -1.20
C GLU A 325 9.14 15.99 0.27
N GLU A 326 8.61 14.78 0.48
CA GLU A 326 8.65 14.09 1.78
C GLU A 326 10.11 14.02 2.29
N PRO A 327 10.36 14.23 3.59
CA PRO A 327 11.69 14.06 4.14
C PRO A 327 12.14 12.60 3.98
N ALA A 328 13.25 12.41 3.28
CA ALA A 328 13.93 11.12 3.19
C ALA A 328 14.20 10.60 4.61
N GLU A 329 13.69 9.40 4.89
CA GLU A 329 14.06 8.60 6.05
C GLU A 329 15.57 8.36 5.96
N GLU A 330 16.34 8.92 6.90
CA GLU A 330 17.73 8.52 7.11
C GLU A 330 17.67 7.05 7.58
N GLU A 331 18.02 6.13 6.70
CA GLU A 331 18.35 4.76 7.06
C GLU A 331 19.55 4.81 8.02
N ASP A 332 19.28 4.57 9.30
CA ASP A 332 20.31 4.28 10.30
C ASP A 332 21.00 2.96 9.92
N GLU A 333 22.04 3.03 9.11
CA GLU A 333 23.09 2.02 9.04
C GLU A 333 23.85 2.03 10.38
N ASP A 334 23.33 1.32 11.38
CA ASP A 334 24.14 0.83 12.49
C ASP A 334 24.21 -0.70 12.38
N MET A 335 25.37 -1.14 11.89
CA MET A 335 25.86 -2.51 12.05
C MET A 335 26.12 -2.81 13.53
N ASP A 336 25.43 -3.82 14.06
CA ASP A 336 26.02 -5.05 14.63
C ASP A 336 24.92 -6.08 14.96
#